data_AF-A0A3N5UCU0-F1
#
_entry.id   AF-A0A3N5UCU0-F1
#
_cell.length_a   1.000
_cell.length_b   1.000
_cell.length_c   1.000
_cell.angle_alpha   90.00
_cell.angle_beta   90.00
_cell.angle_gamma   90.00
#
_symmetry.space_group_name_H-M   'P 1'
#
loop_
_entity.id
_entity.type
_entity.pdbx_description
1 polymer ?
#
loop_
_entity_poly.entity_id
_entity_poly.type
_entity_poly.pdbx_seq_one_letter_code
_entity_poly.pdbx_strand_id
1 'polypeptide(L)'
;MGNLSMGWPEVCKNIIGPRIYAMNLETLINLDTWNKLSKPMQKLMSDLMIANEEKYEKVFVDLGEKELKAMQDKGMKLIQFSPEDTKWYVDLAYKAGWEEVIKKSPDLGPKLRTLLTPK
;
A
#
# COMPACT_ATOMS: atom_id res chain seq x y z
N MET A 1 8.20 4.84 8.14
CA MET A 1 8.34 3.50 7.54
C MET A 1 9.82 3.12 7.62
N GLY A 2 10.25 2.05 6.96
CA GLY A 2 11.55 1.43 7.24
C GLY A 2 12.77 2.10 6.57
N ASN A 3 12.59 3.05 5.65
CA ASN A 3 13.66 3.49 4.74
C ASN A 3 14.77 4.24 5.50
N LEU A 4 14.39 5.09 6.44
CA LEU A 4 15.36 5.80 7.28
C LEU A 4 16.08 4.85 8.24
N SER A 5 15.34 3.96 8.92
CA SER A 5 15.91 3.01 9.87
C SER A 5 16.82 1.98 9.20
N MET A 6 16.57 1.68 7.93
CA MET A 6 17.41 0.79 7.11
C MET A 6 18.63 1.50 6.51
N GLY A 7 18.86 2.79 6.82
CA GLY A 7 20.04 3.53 6.35
C GLY A 7 20.02 3.90 4.88
N TRP A 8 18.86 3.86 4.20
CA TRP A 8 18.79 4.14 2.76
C TRP A 8 19.37 5.50 2.35
N PRO A 9 19.19 6.60 3.11
CA PRO A 9 19.80 7.88 2.73
C PRO A 9 21.34 7.86 2.67
N GLU A 10 21.99 6.86 3.24
CA GLU A 10 23.46 6.72 3.22
C GLU A 10 23.97 6.15 1.90
N VAL A 11 23.12 5.40 1.19
CA VAL A 11 23.50 4.64 -0.02
C VAL A 11 22.67 4.99 -1.27
N CYS A 12 21.51 5.61 -1.09
CA CYS A 12 20.60 6.00 -2.17
C CYS A 12 20.59 7.52 -2.36
N LYS A 13 20.72 7.97 -3.61
CA LYS A 13 20.77 9.41 -3.94
C LYS A 13 19.43 9.99 -4.38
N ASN A 14 18.54 9.16 -4.92
CA ASN A 14 17.31 9.61 -5.56
C ASN A 14 16.11 8.82 -5.02
N ILE A 15 14.96 9.49 -5.03
CA ILE A 15 13.63 8.93 -4.76
C ILE A 15 12.85 9.08 -6.06
N ILE A 16 12.24 8.02 -6.58
CA ILE A 16 11.43 8.08 -7.80
C ILE A 16 9.98 8.36 -7.43
N GLY A 17 9.39 9.39 -8.03
CA GLY A 17 7.95 9.66 -8.03
C GLY A 17 7.34 9.54 -9.44
N PRO A 18 6.01 9.36 -9.56
CA PRO A 18 5.04 9.23 -8.48
C PRO A 18 5.13 7.88 -7.75
N ARG A 19 4.60 7.82 -6.52
CA ARG A 19 4.38 6.54 -5.85
C ARG A 19 3.34 5.74 -6.64
N ILE A 20 3.65 4.49 -6.93
CA ILE A 20 2.73 3.53 -7.53
C ILE A 20 2.30 2.52 -6.48
N TYR A 21 1.03 2.13 -6.55
CA TYR A 21 0.36 1.25 -5.59
C TYR A 21 0.24 1.83 -4.17
N ALA A 22 -0.55 1.15 -3.36
CA ALA A 22 -0.61 1.31 -1.92
C ALA A 22 -0.23 -0.02 -1.28
N MET A 23 0.54 0.03 -0.19
CA MET A 23 0.79 -1.15 0.61
C MET A 23 -0.46 -1.45 1.43
N ASN A 24 -1.01 -2.65 1.28
CA ASN A 24 -2.02 -3.13 2.20
C ASN A 24 -1.33 -3.74 3.42
N LEU A 25 -1.88 -3.44 4.60
CA LEU A 25 -1.46 -4.01 5.87
C LEU A 25 -2.68 -4.65 6.51
N GLU A 26 -2.72 -5.97 6.52
CA GLU A 26 -3.83 -6.72 7.09
C GLU A 26 -3.46 -7.33 8.45
N THR A 27 -4.42 -7.34 9.38
CA THR A 27 -4.34 -8.18 10.57
C THR A 27 -5.05 -9.50 10.27
N LEU A 28 -4.30 -10.60 10.26
CA LEU A 28 -4.84 -11.92 9.99
C LEU A 28 -5.05 -12.72 11.28
N ILE A 29 -6.16 -13.44 11.33
CA ILE A 29 -6.44 -14.43 12.38
C ILE A 29 -6.60 -15.81 11.75
N ASN A 30 -6.14 -16.85 12.45
CA ASN A 30 -6.41 -18.22 12.04
C ASN A 30 -7.93 -18.47 11.98
N LEU A 31 -8.39 -19.04 10.87
CA LEU A 31 -9.82 -19.21 10.60
C LEU A 31 -10.52 -20.13 11.61
N ASP A 32 -9.88 -21.23 12.02
CA ASP A 32 -10.46 -22.17 12.98
C ASP A 32 -10.56 -21.54 14.37
N THR A 33 -9.56 -20.77 14.77
CA THR A 33 -9.59 -19.98 16.01
C THR A 33 -10.70 -18.95 15.96
N TRP A 34 -10.84 -18.21 14.86
CA TRP A 34 -11.92 -17.24 14.67
C TRP A 34 -13.29 -17.89 14.82
N ASN A 35 -13.51 -19.04 14.18
CA ASN A 35 -14.78 -19.77 14.21
C ASN A 35 -15.15 -20.32 15.60
N LYS A 36 -14.16 -20.54 16.47
CA LYS A 36 -14.36 -20.96 17.86
C LYS A 36 -14.75 -19.80 18.80
N LEU A 37 -14.54 -18.55 18.39
CA LEU A 37 -14.96 -17.39 19.18
C LEU A 37 -16.49 -17.27 19.21
N SER A 38 -17.01 -16.76 20.33
CA SER A 38 -18.43 -16.45 20.42
C SER A 38 -18.79 -15.31 19.45
N LYS A 39 -20.06 -15.28 18.98
CA LYS A 39 -20.54 -14.23 18.08
C LYS A 39 -20.33 -12.81 18.62
N PRO A 40 -20.55 -12.53 19.93
CA PRO A 40 -20.22 -11.22 20.50
C PRO A 40 -18.74 -10.87 20.39
N MET A 41 -17.84 -11.84 20.58
CA MET A 41 -16.39 -11.60 20.47
C MET A 41 -15.96 -11.36 19.03
N GLN A 42 -16.48 -12.15 18.09
CA GLN A 42 -16.28 -11.91 16.65
C GLN A 42 -16.71 -10.48 16.29
N LYS A 43 -17.91 -10.07 16.71
CA LYS A 43 -18.42 -8.72 16.44
C LYS A 43 -17.52 -7.64 17.06
N LEU A 44 -17.14 -7.80 18.33
CA LEU A 44 -16.29 -6.84 19.02
C LEU A 44 -14.94 -6.65 18.30
N MET A 45 -14.28 -7.76 17.93
CA MET A 45 -13.01 -7.70 17.20
C MET A 45 -13.15 -7.02 15.84
N SER A 46 -14.21 -7.34 15.09
CA SER A 46 -14.47 -6.69 13.80
C SER A 46 -14.76 -5.20 13.95
N ASP A 47 -15.60 -4.80 14.90
CA ASP A 47 -15.92 -3.39 15.16
C ASP A 47 -14.66 -2.60 15.55
N LEU A 48 -13.80 -3.18 16.39
CA LEU A 48 -12.52 -2.57 16.79
C LEU A 48 -11.55 -2.45 15.60
N MET A 49 -11.51 -3.44 14.72
CA MET A 49 -10.65 -3.40 13.54
C MET A 49 -11.10 -2.32 12.55
N ILE A 50 -12.41 -2.19 12.32
CA ILE A 50 -12.98 -1.11 11.49
C ILE A 50 -12.59 0.26 12.06
N ALA A 51 -12.80 0.47 13.36
CA ALA A 51 -12.42 1.74 14.02
C ALA A 51 -10.90 1.98 13.97
N ASN A 52 -10.09 0.91 14.01
CA ASN A 52 -8.65 1.01 13.87
C ASN A 52 -8.24 1.42 12.44
N GLU A 53 -8.83 0.84 11.40
CA GLU A 53 -8.56 1.21 10.00
C GLU A 53 -8.85 2.70 9.76
N GLU A 54 -10.03 3.18 10.19
CA GLU A 54 -10.42 4.59 10.08
C GLU A 54 -9.44 5.53 10.80
N LYS A 55 -9.00 5.14 12.01
CA LYS A 55 -8.09 5.96 12.81
C LYS A 55 -6.69 6.02 12.22
N TYR A 56 -6.15 4.88 11.79
CA TYR A 56 -4.73 4.76 11.45
C TYR A 56 -4.42 5.08 9.98
N GLU A 57 -5.40 5.11 9.09
CA GLU A 57 -5.19 5.53 7.70
C GLU A 57 -4.45 6.88 7.64
N LYS A 58 -4.98 7.90 8.33
CA LYS A 58 -4.34 9.22 8.41
C LYS A 58 -2.94 9.16 9.04
N VAL A 59 -2.76 8.36 10.07
CA VAL A 59 -1.47 8.21 10.75
C VAL A 59 -0.41 7.69 9.79
N PHE A 60 -0.74 6.70 8.96
CA PHE A 60 0.19 6.14 7.97
C PHE A 60 0.50 7.10 6.84
N VAL A 61 -0.48 7.86 6.35
CA VAL A 61 -0.26 8.93 5.37
C VAL A 61 0.73 9.96 5.93
N ASP A 62 0.45 10.50 7.12
CA ASP A 62 1.28 11.51 7.77
C ASP A 62 2.71 10.97 8.05
N LEU A 63 2.84 9.69 8.46
CA LEU A 63 4.15 9.05 8.64
C LEU A 63 4.93 8.92 7.32
N GLY A 64 4.24 8.56 6.24
CA GLY A 64 4.84 8.41 4.92
C GLY A 64 5.30 9.76 4.33
N GLU A 65 4.60 10.85 4.63
CA GLU A 65 5.00 12.21 4.26
C GLU A 65 6.20 12.69 5.10
N LYS A 66 6.16 12.47 6.42
CA LYS A 66 7.28 12.80 7.32
C LYS A 66 8.56 12.07 6.94
N GLU A 67 8.47 10.79 6.60
CA GLU A 67 9.64 10.03 6.16
C GLU A 67 10.17 10.50 4.81
N LEU A 68 9.28 10.80 3.85
CA LEU A 68 9.69 11.38 2.56
C LEU A 68 10.44 12.70 2.75
N LYS A 69 9.94 13.56 3.64
CA LYS A 69 10.62 14.81 3.99
C LYS A 69 11.98 14.54 4.63
N ALA A 70 12.05 13.67 5.63
CA ALA A 70 13.30 13.36 6.31
C ALA A 70 14.35 12.69 5.40
N MET A 71 13.95 11.90 4.41
CA MET A 71 14.87 11.40 3.37
C MET A 71 15.43 12.53 2.51
N GLN A 72 14.60 13.51 2.14
CA GLN A 72 15.05 14.69 1.39
C GLN A 72 15.95 15.61 2.23
N ASP A 73 15.63 15.81 3.51
CA ASP A 73 16.44 16.58 4.45
C ASP A 73 17.84 15.93 4.66
N LYS A 74 17.96 14.62 4.42
CA LYS A 74 19.23 13.86 4.39
C LYS A 74 19.94 13.88 3.01
N GLY A 75 19.43 14.64 2.05
CA GLY A 75 20.08 14.87 0.75
C GLY A 75 19.60 13.99 -0.40
N MET A 76 18.62 13.11 -0.19
CA MET A 76 18.01 12.37 -1.29
C MET A 76 17.17 13.31 -2.18
N LYS A 77 17.29 13.18 -3.49
CA LYS A 77 16.54 14.02 -4.45
C LYS A 77 15.29 13.32 -4.95
N LEU A 78 14.13 13.97 -4.79
CA LEU A 78 12.90 13.49 -5.41
C LEU A 78 12.92 13.80 -6.91
N ILE A 79 12.82 12.75 -7.73
CA ILE A 79 12.67 12.85 -9.17
C ILE A 79 11.17 12.79 -9.47
N GLN A 80 10.65 13.85 -10.09
CA GLN A 80 9.31 13.90 -10.66
C GLN A 80 9.42 13.85 -12.18
N PHE A 81 8.55 13.09 -12.82
CA PHE A 81 8.52 12.99 -14.28
C PHE A 81 7.67 14.08 -14.92
N SER A 82 7.75 14.20 -16.25
CA SER A 82 6.80 15.00 -17.01
C SER A 82 5.37 14.43 -16.82
N PRO A 83 4.32 15.22 -17.10
CA PRO A 83 2.95 14.70 -17.04
C PRO A 83 2.71 13.48 -17.96
N GLU A 84 3.34 13.48 -19.14
CA GLU A 84 3.27 12.37 -20.11
C GLU A 84 3.95 11.11 -19.57
N ASP A 85 5.18 11.24 -19.10
CA ASP A 85 5.95 10.13 -18.52
C ASP A 85 5.30 9.61 -17.24
N THR A 86 4.72 10.50 -16.43
CA THR A 86 3.95 10.14 -15.23
C THR A 86 2.78 9.25 -15.59
N LYS A 87 1.99 9.64 -16.61
CA LYS A 87 0.87 8.83 -17.11
C LYS A 87 1.36 7.49 -17.63
N TRP A 88 2.39 7.49 -18.47
CA TRP A 88 2.96 6.26 -19.01
C TRP A 88 3.45 5.31 -17.90
N TYR A 89 4.19 5.84 -16.92
CA TYR A 89 4.74 5.07 -15.81
C TYR A 89 3.66 4.42 -14.95
N VAL A 90 2.61 5.19 -14.60
CA VAL A 90 1.48 4.69 -13.81
C VAL A 90 0.68 3.65 -14.60
N ASP A 91 0.34 3.93 -15.86
CA ASP A 91 -0.42 3.01 -16.71
C ASP A 91 0.34 1.69 -16.91
N LEU A 92 1.65 1.78 -17.15
CA LEU A 92 2.51 0.60 -17.33
C LEU A 92 2.53 -0.26 -16.06
N ALA A 93 2.71 0.36 -14.89
CA ALA A 93 2.70 -0.34 -13.62
C ALA A 93 1.39 -1.13 -13.43
N TYR A 94 0.24 -0.45 -13.50
CA TYR A 94 -1.06 -1.10 -13.29
C TYR A 94 -1.38 -2.14 -14.38
N LYS A 95 -1.02 -1.88 -15.64
CA LYS A 95 -1.20 -2.86 -16.72
C LYS A 95 -0.41 -4.13 -16.42
N ALA A 96 0.89 -4.03 -16.16
CA ALA A 96 1.75 -5.18 -15.89
C ALA A 96 1.31 -5.93 -14.62
N GLY A 97 0.95 -5.21 -13.56
CA GLY A 97 0.43 -5.80 -12.33
C GLY A 97 -0.84 -6.63 -12.56
N TRP A 98 -1.82 -6.07 -13.26
CA TRP A 98 -3.07 -6.78 -13.56
C TRP A 98 -2.89 -7.92 -14.55
N GLU A 99 -2.02 -7.78 -15.55
CA GLU A 99 -1.70 -8.88 -16.49
C GLU A 99 -1.18 -10.11 -15.73
N GLU A 100 -0.27 -9.92 -14.76
CA GLU A 100 0.27 -11.02 -13.95
C GLU A 100 -0.78 -11.63 -13.02
N VAL A 101 -1.62 -10.82 -12.38
CA VAL A 101 -2.72 -11.30 -11.52
C VAL A 101 -3.73 -12.13 -12.33
N ILE A 102 -4.14 -11.63 -13.49
CA ILE A 102 -5.09 -12.33 -14.37
C ILE A 102 -4.48 -13.62 -14.93
N LYS A 103 -3.20 -13.60 -15.29
CA LYS A 103 -2.49 -14.80 -15.74
C LYS A 103 -2.46 -15.88 -14.66
N LYS A 104 -2.23 -15.52 -13.40
CA LYS A 104 -2.22 -16.44 -12.25
C LYS A 104 -3.59 -16.95 -11.86
N SER A 105 -4.63 -16.14 -12.03
CA SER A 105 -6.01 -16.52 -11.76
C SER A 105 -6.95 -15.95 -12.82
N PRO A 106 -7.14 -16.67 -13.94
CA PRO A 106 -8.00 -16.20 -15.03
C PRO A 106 -9.46 -15.99 -14.60
N ASP A 107 -9.93 -16.76 -13.63
CA ASP A 107 -11.33 -16.71 -13.17
C ASP A 107 -11.61 -15.60 -12.14
N LEU A 108 -10.66 -15.34 -11.23
CA LEU A 108 -10.82 -14.36 -10.14
C LEU A 108 -10.10 -13.04 -10.41
N GLY A 109 -9.00 -13.05 -11.16
CA GLY A 109 -8.21 -11.87 -11.47
C GLY A 109 -9.00 -10.75 -12.13
N PRO A 110 -9.83 -11.00 -13.16
CA PRO A 110 -10.68 -9.97 -13.76
C PRO A 110 -11.71 -9.40 -12.78
N LYS A 111 -12.27 -10.24 -11.89
CA LYS A 111 -13.22 -9.80 -10.86
C LYS A 111 -12.54 -8.89 -9.84
N LEU A 112 -11.35 -9.30 -9.39
CA LEU A 112 -10.55 -8.54 -8.44
C LEU A 112 -10.14 -7.18 -9.02
N ARG A 113 -9.77 -7.14 -10.31
CA ARG A 113 -9.47 -5.89 -11.04
C ARG A 113 -10.63 -4.91 -10.98
N THR A 114 -11.84 -5.38 -11.26
CA THR A 114 -13.04 -4.53 -11.21
C THR A 114 -13.31 -3.98 -9.81
N LEU A 115 -13.02 -4.76 -8.76
CA LEU A 115 -13.27 -4.35 -7.37
C LEU A 115 -12.22 -3.37 -6.84
N LEU A 116 -10.96 -3.52 -7.25
CA LEU A 116 -9.83 -2.79 -6.66
C LEU A 116 -9.29 -1.66 -7.54
N THR A 117 -9.74 -1.54 -8.80
CA THR A 117 -9.35 -0.39 -9.63
C THR A 117 -10.12 0.84 -9.14
N PRO A 118 -9.43 1.92 -8.73
CA PRO A 118 -10.11 3.18 -8.38
C PRO A 118 -11.00 3.66 -9.53
N LYS A 119 -12.18 4.18 -9.19
CA LYS A 119 -13.12 4.76 -10.18
C LYS A 119 -12.72 6.18 -10.55
#